data_AF-C7NUV6-F1
#
_entry.id   AF-C7NUV6-F1
#
_cell.length_a   1.000
_cell.length_b   1.000
_cell.length_c   1.000
_cell.angle_alpha   90.00
_cell.angle_beta   90.00
_cell.angle_gamma   90.00
#
_symmetry.space_group_name_H-M   'P 1'
#
loop_
_entity.id
_entity.type
_entity.pdbx_description
1 polymer ?
#
loop_
_entity_poly.entity_id
_entity_poly.type
_entity_poly.pdbx_seq_one_letter_code
_entity_poly.pdbx_strand_id
1 'polypeptide(L)'
;MTFADVVVAGLHLLFAAVWAGSVVFMTVAVLPAARDGVLDSEPLARLTTQFKRIARAGAIVTLLTGGHQAATGYMETLFSSTRGHLVLGMVVLWLALAALSEIGAARLTDGTDQQKVRTPAADARPFFLAASVVAVALFVDAGALAAPW
;
A
#
# COMPACT_ATOMS: atom_id res chain seq x y z
N MET A 1 -17.32 21.61 -6.27
CA MET A 1 -16.26 21.05 -5.41
C MET A 1 -16.15 21.93 -4.18
N THR A 2 -16.42 21.37 -3.01
CA THR A 2 -16.34 22.05 -1.71
C THR A 2 -14.90 21.99 -1.17
N PHE A 3 -14.57 22.79 -0.15
CA PHE A 3 -13.30 22.68 0.55
C PHE A 3 -13.10 21.29 1.17
N ALA A 4 -14.18 20.67 1.68
CA ALA A 4 -14.13 19.32 2.23
C ALA A 4 -13.73 18.29 1.16
N ASP A 5 -14.27 18.40 -0.06
CA ASP A 5 -13.92 17.51 -1.17
C ASP A 5 -12.42 17.58 -1.50
N VAL A 6 -11.85 18.80 -1.49
CA VAL A 6 -10.42 19.04 -1.72
C VAL A 6 -9.57 18.40 -0.62
N VAL A 7 -9.96 18.57 0.65
CA VAL A 7 -9.26 17.96 1.79
C VAL A 7 -9.31 16.44 1.69
N VAL A 8 -10.47 15.86 1.39
CA VAL A 8 -10.64 14.40 1.22
C VAL A 8 -9.77 13.88 0.09
N ALA A 9 -9.77 14.55 -1.07
CA ALA A 9 -8.93 14.17 -2.21
C ALA A 9 -7.43 14.27 -1.88
N GLY A 10 -7.01 15.35 -1.21
CA GLY A 10 -5.63 15.54 -0.77
C GLY A 10 -5.17 14.46 0.21
N LEU A 11 -6.00 14.12 1.20
CA LEU A 11 -5.71 13.02 2.14
C LEU A 11 -5.65 11.67 1.44
N HIS A 12 -6.57 11.39 0.51
CA HIS A 12 -6.57 10.15 -0.26
C HIS A 12 -5.24 9.98 -1.02
N LEU A 13 -4.86 11.01 -1.79
CA LEU A 13 -3.63 11.00 -2.59
C LEU A 13 -2.37 10.88 -1.72
N LEU A 14 -2.30 11.65 -0.63
CA LEU A 14 -1.15 11.63 0.28
C LEU A 14 -0.93 10.24 0.87
N PHE A 15 -1.98 9.64 1.45
CA PHE A 15 -1.86 8.33 2.09
C PHE A 15 -1.67 7.21 1.08
N ALA A 16 -2.30 7.31 -0.11
CA ALA A 16 -2.05 6.38 -1.20
C ALA A 16 -0.57 6.40 -1.62
N ALA A 17 0.00 7.59 -1.83
CA ALA A 17 1.40 7.75 -2.24
C ALA A 17 2.38 7.30 -1.17
N VAL A 18 2.17 7.70 0.09
CA VAL A 18 3.06 7.33 1.21
C VAL A 18 3.04 5.82 1.45
N TRP A 19 1.87 5.18 1.41
CA TRP A 19 1.77 3.75 1.63
C TRP A 19 2.39 2.95 0.46
N ALA A 20 1.99 3.24 -0.78
CA ALA A 20 2.55 2.59 -1.96
C ALA A 20 4.07 2.80 -2.07
N GLY A 21 4.53 4.03 -1.83
CA GLY A 21 5.96 4.37 -1.81
C GLY A 21 6.73 3.62 -0.73
N SER A 22 6.14 3.44 0.46
CA SER A 22 6.76 2.66 1.54
C SER A 22 6.91 1.19 1.18
N VAL A 23 5.94 0.58 0.47
CA VAL A 23 6.04 -0.80 -0.03
C VAL A 23 7.20 -0.93 -1.02
N VAL A 24 7.31 0.00 -1.96
CA VAL A 24 8.41 0.01 -2.93
C VAL A 24 9.75 0.21 -2.22
N PHE A 25 9.83 1.15 -1.27
CA PHE A 25 11.04 1.40 -0.47
C PHE A 25 11.48 0.17 0.31
N MET A 26 10.55 -0.54 0.96
CA MET A 26 10.85 -1.81 1.62
C MET A 26 11.47 -2.81 0.64
N THR A 27 10.90 -2.89 -0.57
CA THR A 27 11.32 -3.83 -1.62
C THR A 27 12.70 -3.55 -2.19
N VAL A 28 12.99 -2.27 -2.50
CA VAL A 28 14.20 -1.89 -3.26
C VAL A 28 15.37 -1.48 -2.39
N ALA A 29 15.13 -1.05 -1.15
CA ALA A 29 16.18 -0.55 -0.26
C ALA A 29 16.33 -1.41 1.00
N VAL A 30 15.25 -1.60 1.76
CA VAL A 30 15.32 -2.23 3.08
C VAL A 30 15.63 -3.72 2.99
N LEU A 31 14.89 -4.47 2.17
CA LEU A 31 15.09 -5.91 2.04
C LEU A 31 16.45 -6.29 1.46
N PRO A 32 16.99 -5.61 0.42
CA PRO A 32 18.36 -5.84 -0.03
C PRO A 32 19.39 -5.56 1.08
N ALA A 33 19.31 -4.40 1.75
CA ALA A 33 20.23 -4.07 2.84
C ALA A 33 20.21 -5.10 3.99
N ALA A 34 19.04 -5.61 4.34
CA ALA A 34 18.89 -6.69 5.33
C ALA A 34 19.52 -8.02 4.86
N ARG A 35 19.33 -8.39 3.59
CA ARG A 35 19.91 -9.62 3.01
C ARG A 35 21.43 -9.54 2.91
N ASP A 36 21.96 -8.38 2.56
CA ASP A 36 23.40 -8.15 2.41
C ASP A 36 24.12 -8.02 3.77
N GLY A 37 23.35 -7.93 4.87
CA GLY A 37 23.88 -7.81 6.24
C GLY A 37 24.31 -6.39 6.61
N VAL A 38 23.79 -5.38 5.91
CA VAL A 38 23.98 -3.96 6.24
C VAL A 38 23.11 -3.55 7.43
N LEU A 39 21.95 -4.20 7.61
CA LEU A 39 21.04 -3.96 8.72
C LEU A 39 21.08 -5.10 9.73
N ASP A 40 21.16 -4.76 11.01
CA ASP A 40 20.92 -5.70 12.11
C ASP A 40 19.43 -5.88 12.41
N SER A 41 19.09 -6.82 13.30
CA SER A 41 17.71 -7.17 13.64
C SER A 41 16.93 -6.00 14.25
N GLU A 42 17.56 -5.20 15.11
CA GLU A 42 16.88 -4.09 15.80
C GLU A 42 16.48 -2.95 14.84
N PRO A 43 17.36 -2.40 13.99
CA PRO A 43 16.97 -1.43 12.97
C PRO A 43 15.88 -1.96 12.04
N LEU A 44 15.98 -3.23 11.61
CA LEU A 44 14.98 -3.86 10.75
C LEU A 44 13.61 -3.98 11.44
N ALA A 45 13.59 -4.35 12.73
CA ALA A 45 12.36 -4.43 13.52
C ALA A 45 11.69 -3.06 13.68
N ARG A 46 12.48 -2.01 13.92
CA ARG A 46 11.98 -0.63 14.01
C ARG A 46 11.39 -0.17 12.68
N LEU A 47 12.09 -0.38 11.57
CA LEU A 47 11.60 -0.06 10.22
C LEU A 47 10.32 -0.82 9.89
N THR A 48 10.28 -2.13 10.18
CA THR A 48 9.08 -2.97 9.96
C THR A 48 7.90 -2.47 10.79
N THR A 49 8.13 -2.08 12.05
CA THR A 49 7.08 -1.53 12.93
C THR A 49 6.52 -0.23 12.38
N GLN A 50 7.38 0.69 11.92
CA GLN A 50 6.93 1.95 11.31
C GLN A 50 6.20 1.69 9.99
N PHE A 51 6.70 0.78 9.16
CA PHE A 51 6.04 0.36 7.93
C PHE A 51 4.62 -0.13 8.20
N LYS A 52 4.40 -1.01 9.19
CA LYS A 52 3.06 -1.51 9.56
C LYS A 52 2.12 -0.39 9.99
N ARG A 53 2.63 0.61 10.74
CA ARG A 53 1.83 1.78 11.14
C ARG A 53 1.39 2.58 9.92
N ILE A 54 2.32 2.87 9.00
CA ILE A 54 2.04 3.57 7.74
C ILE A 54 1.03 2.78 6.90
N ALA A 55 1.24 1.48 6.72
CA ALA A 55 0.38 0.63 5.91
C ALA A 55 -1.06 0.57 6.44
N ARG A 56 -1.22 0.41 7.76
CA ARG A 56 -2.55 0.34 8.40
C ARG A 56 -3.26 1.70 8.36
N ALA A 57 -2.54 2.79 8.64
CA ALA A 57 -3.09 4.14 8.51
C ALA A 57 -3.48 4.44 7.05
N GLY A 58 -2.61 4.07 6.10
CA GLY A 58 -2.85 4.13 4.67
C GLY A 58 -4.15 3.44 4.29
N ALA A 59 -4.30 2.16 4.64
CA ALA A 59 -5.49 1.37 4.33
C ALA A 59 -6.77 1.98 4.88
N ILE A 60 -6.76 2.46 6.13
CA ILE A 60 -7.94 3.09 6.75
C ILE A 60 -8.28 4.40 6.04
N VAL A 61 -7.30 5.29 5.87
CA VAL A 61 -7.54 6.62 5.30
C VAL A 61 -7.97 6.52 3.84
N THR A 62 -7.31 5.69 3.02
CA THR A 62 -7.67 5.54 1.60
C THR A 62 -9.05 4.90 1.44
N LEU A 63 -9.42 3.94 2.28
CA LEU A 63 -10.76 3.34 2.26
C LEU A 63 -11.84 4.36 2.61
N LEU A 64 -11.66 5.13 3.69
CA LEU A 64 -12.65 6.13 4.12
C LEU A 64 -12.80 7.26 3.09
N THR A 65 -11.68 7.80 2.62
CA THR A 65 -11.68 8.90 1.65
C THR A 65 -12.16 8.46 0.27
N GLY A 66 -11.77 7.26 -0.19
CA GLY A 66 -12.27 6.67 -1.44
C GLY A 66 -13.76 6.31 -1.37
N GLY A 67 -14.22 5.80 -0.23
CA GLY A 67 -15.64 5.57 0.04
C GLY A 67 -16.46 6.87 0.01
N HIS A 68 -15.94 7.95 0.58
CA HIS A 68 -16.58 9.27 0.49
C HIS A 68 -16.67 9.78 -0.95
N GLN A 69 -15.58 9.66 -1.73
CA GLN A 69 -15.58 10.04 -3.15
C GLN A 69 -16.58 9.21 -3.96
N ALA A 70 -16.69 7.91 -3.69
CA ALA A 70 -17.66 7.05 -4.34
C ALA A 70 -19.10 7.41 -3.99
N ALA A 71 -19.39 7.58 -2.71
CA ALA A 71 -20.72 7.94 -2.21
C ALA A 71 -21.23 9.27 -2.78
N THR A 72 -20.34 10.23 -3.02
CA THR A 72 -20.70 11.58 -3.47
C THR A 72 -20.60 11.79 -4.98
N GLY A 73 -19.80 10.99 -5.69
CA GLY A 73 -19.51 11.21 -7.10
C GLY A 73 -20.18 10.23 -8.07
N TYR A 74 -20.31 8.94 -7.70
CA TYR A 74 -20.60 7.90 -8.71
C TYR A 74 -21.18 6.60 -8.13
N MET A 75 -21.76 6.64 -6.93
CA MET A 75 -22.35 5.46 -6.28
C MET A 75 -23.39 4.74 -7.14
N GLU A 76 -24.24 5.51 -7.84
CA GLU A 76 -25.33 4.97 -8.68
C GLU A 76 -24.82 4.21 -9.91
N THR A 77 -23.60 4.53 -10.39
CA THR A 77 -23.01 3.95 -11.60
C THR A 77 -21.85 3.00 -11.30
N LEU A 78 -21.64 2.67 -10.02
CA LEU A 78 -20.48 1.91 -9.53
C LEU A 78 -20.38 0.52 -10.16
N PHE A 79 -21.51 -0.14 -10.41
CA PHE A 79 -21.56 -1.49 -10.98
C PHE A 79 -21.93 -1.53 -12.48
N SER A 80 -22.25 -0.39 -13.08
CA SER A 80 -22.80 -0.32 -14.44
C SER A 80 -21.92 0.45 -15.42
N SER A 81 -20.89 1.16 -14.94
CA SER A 81 -20.00 1.98 -15.77
C SER A 81 -18.57 1.49 -15.75
N THR A 82 -17.79 1.77 -16.80
CA THR A 82 -16.35 1.48 -16.85
C THR A 82 -15.60 2.15 -15.69
N ARG A 83 -15.93 3.42 -15.39
CA ARG A 83 -15.36 4.16 -14.26
C ARG A 83 -15.66 3.48 -12.92
N GLY A 84 -16.88 2.98 -12.74
CA GLY A 84 -17.26 2.19 -11.58
C GLY A 84 -16.45 0.90 -11.42
N HIS A 85 -16.25 0.16 -12.51
CA HIS A 85 -15.43 -1.06 -12.51
C HIS A 85 -13.96 -0.79 -12.17
N LEU A 86 -13.38 0.34 -12.62
CA LEU A 86 -12.05 0.76 -12.20
C LEU A 86 -11.98 1.01 -10.70
N VAL A 87 -12.95 1.70 -10.12
CA VAL A 87 -12.99 1.90 -8.65
C VAL A 87 -13.10 0.58 -7.89
N LEU A 88 -13.94 -0.35 -8.35
CA LEU A 88 -14.03 -1.69 -7.77
C LEU A 88 -12.70 -2.45 -7.89
N GLY A 89 -12.03 -2.35 -9.05
CA GLY A 89 -10.69 -2.85 -9.28
C GLY A 89 -9.68 -2.24 -8.30
N MET A 90 -9.73 -0.92 -8.09
CA MET A 90 -8.88 -0.20 -7.15
C MET A 90 -9.05 -0.73 -5.72
N VAL A 91 -10.29 -0.97 -5.28
CA VAL A 91 -10.57 -1.54 -3.96
C VAL A 91 -9.94 -2.94 -3.82
N VAL A 92 -10.10 -3.79 -4.83
CA VAL A 92 -9.47 -5.12 -4.85
C VAL A 92 -7.95 -5.01 -4.79
N LEU A 93 -7.35 -4.10 -5.55
CA LEU A 93 -5.91 -3.85 -5.54
C LEU A 93 -5.44 -3.32 -4.18
N TRP A 94 -6.19 -2.44 -3.51
CA TRP A 94 -5.87 -1.98 -2.16
C TRP A 94 -5.90 -3.11 -1.13
N LEU A 95 -6.89 -4.00 -1.21
CA LEU A 95 -6.97 -5.18 -0.34
C LEU A 95 -5.81 -6.15 -0.61
N ALA A 96 -5.45 -6.37 -1.88
CA ALA A 96 -4.29 -7.17 -2.25
C ALA A 96 -2.98 -6.56 -1.70
N LEU A 97 -2.81 -5.24 -1.83
CA LEU A 97 -1.65 -4.53 -1.29
C LEU A 97 -1.58 -4.69 0.24
N ALA A 98 -2.70 -4.53 0.95
CA ALA A 98 -2.79 -4.74 2.39
C ALA A 98 -2.41 -6.15 2.80
N ALA A 99 -2.99 -7.16 2.16
CA ALA A 99 -2.71 -8.56 2.47
C ALA A 99 -1.23 -8.90 2.24
N LEU A 100 -0.69 -8.59 1.06
CA LEU A 100 0.70 -8.90 0.70
C LEU A 100 1.70 -8.17 1.61
N SER A 101 1.47 -6.88 1.86
CA SER A 101 2.37 -6.09 2.71
C SER A 101 2.33 -6.50 4.19
N GLU A 102 1.16 -6.86 4.73
CA GLU A 102 1.05 -7.34 6.11
C GLU A 102 1.69 -8.73 6.25
N ILE A 103 1.52 -9.63 5.28
CA ILE A 103 2.20 -10.94 5.26
C ILE A 103 3.73 -10.75 5.20
N GLY A 104 4.22 -9.90 4.29
CA GLY A 104 5.64 -9.60 4.19
C GLY A 104 6.21 -9.02 5.48
N ALA A 105 5.49 -8.08 6.10
CA ALA A 105 5.89 -7.50 7.39
C ALA A 105 5.86 -8.51 8.54
N ALA A 106 4.89 -9.44 8.55
CA ALA A 106 4.83 -10.51 9.55
C ALA A 106 6.08 -11.43 9.48
N ARG A 107 6.50 -11.82 8.27
CA ARG A 107 7.74 -12.60 8.07
C ARG A 107 8.98 -11.89 8.63
N LEU A 108 9.05 -10.56 8.47
CA LEU A 108 10.12 -9.75 9.05
C LEU A 108 10.07 -9.75 10.58
N THR A 109 8.89 -9.53 11.16
CA THR A 109 8.68 -9.55 12.63
C THR A 109 9.10 -10.89 13.24
N ASP A 110 8.58 -12.00 12.70
CA ASP A 110 8.85 -13.36 13.20
C ASP A 110 10.35 -13.69 13.26
N GLY A 111 11.10 -13.18 12.27
CA GLY A 111 12.54 -13.40 12.20
C GLY A 111 13.34 -12.45 13.08
N THR A 112 12.98 -11.17 13.14
CA THR A 112 13.68 -10.21 14.00
C THR A 112 13.53 -10.53 15.49
N ASP A 113 12.40 -11.12 15.90
CA ASP A 113 12.18 -11.62 17.27
C ASP A 113 13.13 -12.75 17.65
N GLN A 114 13.64 -13.49 16.65
CA GLN A 114 14.66 -14.53 16.80
C GLN A 114 16.09 -14.02 16.55
N GLN A 115 16.30 -12.70 16.50
CA GLN A 115 17.57 -12.06 16.13
C GLN A 115 18.10 -12.49 14.75
N LYS A 116 17.20 -12.85 13.81
CA LYS A 116 17.53 -13.19 12.43
C LYS A 116 17.19 -12.04 11.49
N VAL A 117 17.99 -11.87 10.44
CA VAL A 117 17.81 -10.78 9.45
C VAL A 117 17.73 -11.33 8.03
N ARG A 118 18.72 -12.13 7.60
CA ARG A 118 18.85 -12.54 6.19
C ARG A 118 17.72 -13.46 5.72
N THR A 119 17.41 -14.48 6.50
CA THR A 119 16.32 -15.43 6.23
C THR A 119 14.95 -14.73 6.18
N PRO A 120 14.51 -13.98 7.20
CA PRO A 120 13.22 -13.31 7.13
C PRO A 120 13.14 -12.27 6.01
N ALA A 121 14.23 -11.57 5.70
CA ALA A 121 14.27 -10.68 4.54
C ALA A 121 14.16 -11.43 3.21
N ALA A 122 14.71 -12.65 3.11
CA ALA A 122 14.52 -13.51 1.95
C ALA A 122 13.07 -14.01 1.82
N ASP A 123 12.46 -14.42 2.93
CA ASP A 123 11.09 -14.94 2.98
C ASP A 123 10.03 -13.86 2.75
N ALA A 124 10.28 -12.63 3.21
CA ALA A 124 9.40 -11.48 3.00
C ALA A 124 9.45 -10.95 1.56
N ARG A 125 10.58 -11.11 0.86
CA ARG A 125 10.83 -10.56 -0.48
C ARG A 125 9.76 -10.88 -1.54
N PRO A 126 9.31 -12.13 -1.74
CA PRO A 126 8.29 -12.41 -2.75
C PRO A 126 6.99 -11.63 -2.51
N PHE A 127 6.59 -11.45 -1.25
CA PHE A 127 5.37 -10.69 -0.90
C PHE A 127 5.53 -9.19 -1.18
N PHE A 128 6.66 -8.61 -0.80
CA PHE A 128 6.95 -7.19 -1.08
C PHE A 128 7.13 -6.89 -2.57
N LEU A 129 7.69 -7.81 -3.34
CA LEU A 129 7.74 -7.70 -4.81
C LEU A 129 6.34 -7.73 -5.42
N ALA A 130 5.52 -8.71 -5.06
CA ALA A 130 4.13 -8.77 -5.51
C ALA A 130 3.35 -7.51 -5.11
N ALA A 131 3.52 -7.05 -3.88
CA ALA A 131 2.93 -5.81 -3.38
C ALA A 131 3.40 -4.59 -4.19
N SER A 132 4.67 -4.53 -4.58
CA SER A 132 5.19 -3.44 -5.44
C SER A 132 4.56 -3.46 -6.83
N VAL A 133 4.33 -4.63 -7.42
CA VAL A 133 3.59 -4.76 -8.69
C VAL A 133 2.15 -4.25 -8.52
N VAL A 134 1.49 -4.63 -7.42
CA VAL A 134 0.14 -4.13 -7.09
C VAL A 134 0.13 -2.61 -6.89
N ALA A 135 1.15 -2.05 -6.25
CA ALA A 135 1.30 -0.60 -6.08
C ALA A 135 1.43 0.13 -7.43
N VAL A 136 2.19 -0.42 -8.38
CA VAL A 136 2.25 0.12 -9.75
C VAL A 136 0.89 0.01 -10.44
N ALA A 137 0.21 -1.13 -10.32
CA ALA A 137 -1.13 -1.32 -10.89
C ALA A 137 -2.14 -0.31 -10.33
N LEU A 138 -2.09 0.01 -9.03
CA LEU A 138 -2.91 1.06 -8.41
C LEU A 138 -2.68 2.44 -9.03
N PHE A 139 -1.43 2.79 -9.37
CA PHE A 139 -1.15 4.07 -10.04
C PHE A 139 -1.61 4.09 -11.49
N VAL A 140 -1.51 2.96 -12.21
CA VAL A 140 -2.07 2.82 -13.56
C VAL A 140 -3.59 2.97 -13.53
N ASP A 141 -4.25 2.31 -12.59
CA ASP A 141 -5.70 2.39 -12.38
C ASP A 141 -6.14 3.82 -12.02
N ALA A 142 -5.44 4.48 -11.08
CA ALA A 142 -5.67 5.88 -10.74
C ALA A 142 -5.48 6.82 -11.95
N GLY A 143 -4.47 6.56 -12.78
CA GLY A 143 -4.23 7.30 -14.02
C GLY A 143 -5.36 7.12 -15.04
N ALA A 144 -5.87 5.89 -15.18
CA ALA A 144 -7.03 5.61 -16.03
C ALA A 144 -8.29 6.33 -15.52
N LEU A 145 -8.52 6.36 -14.20
CA LEU A 145 -9.62 7.10 -13.57
C LEU A 145 -9.51 8.62 -13.75
N ALA A 146 -8.28 9.16 -13.77
CA ALA A 146 -8.03 10.59 -13.95
C ALA A 146 -8.11 11.05 -15.42
N ALA A 147 -8.10 10.13 -16.38
CA ALA A 147 -8.14 10.46 -17.79
C ALA A 147 -9.52 11.02 -18.24
N PRO A 148 -9.55 11.90 -19.25
CA PRO A 148 -10.77 12.57 -19.71
C PRO A 148 -11.57 11.68 -20.67
N TRP A 149 -12.43 10.83 -20.11
CA TRP A 149 -13.38 9.98 -20.83
C TRP A 149 -14.60 9.66 -19.97
#